data_AF-A0AAE4RE87-F1
#
_entry.id   AF-A0AAE4RE87-F1
#
_cell.length_a   1.000
_cell.length_b   1.000
_cell.length_c   1.000
_cell.angle_alpha   90.00
_cell.angle_beta   90.00
_cell.angle_gamma   90.00
#
_symmetry.space_group_name_H-M   'P 1'
#
loop_
_entity.id
_entity.type
_entity.pdbx_description
1 polymer ?
#
loop_
_entity_poly.entity_id
_entity_poly.type
_entity_poly.pdbx_seq_one_letter_code
_entity_poly.pdbx_strand_id
1 'polypeptide(L)'
;MAEPFLDIAAFKAEYQGTLSAGETTTASRLLQVASDYIRGLKDDVDGNAAKQVVFEIVRDAAMYGGLERLSSFQNTTSRRTEAGTFDAAVKVVSDYLSDRQKVLLGIPLVAAPAYSFPKCDY
;
A
#
# COMPACT_ATOMS: atom_id res chain seq x y z
N MET A 1 -12.37 -16.03 -2.19
CA MET A 1 -11.45 -15.20 -1.39
C MET A 1 -10.14 -15.97 -1.33
N ALA A 2 -9.06 -15.43 -1.91
CA ALA A 2 -7.78 -16.13 -1.98
C ALA A 2 -6.97 -15.88 -0.70
N GLU A 3 -6.13 -16.83 -0.29
CA GLU A 3 -5.27 -16.67 0.89
C GLU A 3 -4.37 -15.44 0.75
N PRO A 4 -4.11 -14.65 1.80
CA PRO A 4 -3.24 -13.48 1.70
C PRO A 4 -1.79 -13.90 1.38
N PHE A 5 -1.01 -13.02 0.73
CA PHE A 5 0.41 -13.31 0.43
C PHE A 5 1.25 -13.49 1.69
N LEU A 6 0.87 -12.81 2.77
CA LEU A 6 1.48 -12.87 4.08
C LEU A 6 0.40 -13.11 5.13
N ASP A 7 0.58 -14.13 5.96
CA ASP A 7 -0.32 -14.43 7.06
C ASP A 7 0.00 -13.58 8.31
N ILE A 8 -0.93 -13.58 9.28
CA ILE A 8 -0.79 -12.79 10.49
C ILE A 8 0.32 -13.26 11.43
N ALA A 9 0.70 -14.54 11.39
CA ALA A 9 1.78 -15.09 12.21
C ALA A 9 3.15 -14.66 11.67
N ALA A 10 3.35 -14.77 10.35
CA ALA A 10 4.52 -14.30 9.63
C ALA A 10 4.66 -12.77 9.77
N PHE A 11 3.56 -12.03 9.61
CA PHE A 11 3.56 -10.57 9.83
C PHE A 11 4.02 -10.21 11.24
N LYS A 12 3.52 -10.88 12.29
CA LYS A 12 3.94 -10.63 13.67
C LYS A 12 5.40 -10.95 13.92
N ALA A 13 5.91 -12.03 13.32
CA ALA A 13 7.32 -12.41 13.43
C ALA A 13 8.24 -11.34 12.82
N GLU A 14 7.85 -10.77 11.69
CA GLU A 14 8.62 -9.76 10.97
C GLU A 14 8.45 -8.35 11.55
N TYR A 15 7.27 -8.01 12.06
CA TYR A 15 6.99 -6.71 12.67
C TYR A 15 7.77 -6.49 13.97
N GLN A 16 8.20 -7.57 14.64
CA GLN A 16 8.95 -7.56 15.90
C GLN A 16 8.26 -6.82 17.06
N GLY A 17 7.02 -6.37 16.88
CA GLY A 17 6.20 -5.70 17.89
C GLY A 17 5.01 -6.55 18.35
N THR A 18 4.57 -6.30 19.59
CA THR A 18 3.32 -6.88 20.11
C THR A 18 2.11 -6.13 19.58
N LEU A 19 1.24 -6.80 18.86
CA LEU A 19 -0.09 -6.27 18.51
C LEU A 19 -1.10 -6.69 19.57
N SER A 20 -1.92 -5.74 20.02
CA SER A 20 -3.13 -6.04 20.79
C SER A 20 -4.12 -6.91 20.00
N ALA A 21 -5.15 -7.44 20.67
CA ALA A 21 -6.20 -8.21 20.00
C ALA A 21 -6.90 -7.38 18.90
N GLY A 22 -7.24 -6.12 19.16
CA GLY A 22 -7.87 -5.23 18.17
C GLY A 22 -6.97 -4.91 16.98
N GLU A 23 -5.68 -4.66 17.24
CA GLU A 23 -4.70 -4.43 16.17
C GLU A 23 -4.46 -5.70 15.35
N THR A 24 -4.45 -6.88 15.98
CA THR A 24 -4.33 -8.17 15.27
C THR A 24 -5.50 -8.38 14.31
N THR A 25 -6.73 -8.10 14.74
CA THR A 25 -7.92 -8.21 13.86
C THR A 25 -7.84 -7.23 12.69
N THR A 26 -7.38 -6.01 12.95
CA THR A 26 -7.24 -4.97 11.93
C THR A 26 -6.14 -5.33 10.93
N ALA A 27 -4.96 -5.71 11.40
CA ALA A 27 -3.84 -6.16 10.57
C ALA A 27 -4.23 -7.36 9.69
N SER A 28 -4.95 -8.35 10.24
CA SER A 28 -5.42 -9.51 9.46
C SER A 28 -6.33 -9.10 8.29
N ARG A 29 -7.22 -8.11 8.51
CA ARG A 29 -8.06 -7.57 7.43
C ARG A 29 -7.23 -6.79 6.40
N LEU A 30 -6.27 -5.99 6.85
CA LEU A 30 -5.40 -5.21 5.95
C LEU A 30 -4.52 -6.12 5.08
N LEU A 31 -3.97 -7.20 5.63
CA LEU A 31 -3.20 -8.20 4.88
C LEU A 31 -4.02 -8.80 3.72
N GLN A 32 -5.29 -9.09 3.99
CA GLN A 32 -6.21 -9.59 2.97
C GLN A 32 -6.50 -8.53 1.90
N VAL A 33 -6.88 -7.32 2.30
CA VAL A 33 -7.22 -6.22 1.38
C VAL A 33 -6.03 -5.86 0.49
N ALA A 34 -4.83 -5.75 1.06
CA ALA A 34 -3.61 -5.46 0.30
C ALA A 34 -3.28 -6.59 -0.69
N SER A 35 -3.45 -7.86 -0.29
CA SER A 35 -3.21 -9.00 -1.17
C SER A 35 -4.19 -9.05 -2.33
N ASP A 36 -5.48 -8.83 -2.07
CA ASP A 36 -6.50 -8.82 -3.11
C ASP A 36 -6.34 -7.61 -4.05
N TYR A 37 -5.89 -6.46 -3.52
CA TYR A 37 -5.55 -5.30 -4.34
C TYR A 37 -4.38 -5.56 -5.29
N ILE A 38 -3.29 -6.17 -4.80
CA ILE A 38 -2.13 -6.53 -5.65
C ILE A 38 -2.56 -7.49 -6.77
N ARG A 39 -3.38 -8.50 -6.45
CA ARG A 39 -3.94 -9.44 -7.45
C ARG A 39 -4.82 -8.74 -8.48
N GLY A 40 -5.55 -7.70 -8.07
CA GLY A 40 -6.35 -6.88 -8.97
C GLY A 40 -5.50 -6.05 -9.94
N LEU A 41 -4.26 -5.72 -9.58
CA LEU A 41 -3.34 -4.98 -10.44
C LEU A 41 -2.58 -5.88 -11.40
N LYS A 42 -2.14 -7.04 -10.94
CA LYS A 42 -1.39 -8.02 -11.72
C LYS A 42 -1.59 -9.40 -11.12
N ASP A 43 -1.84 -10.37 -11.99
CA ASP A 43 -2.06 -11.78 -11.65
C ASP A 43 -0.74 -12.56 -11.50
N ASP A 44 0.27 -12.22 -12.30
CA ASP A 44 1.61 -12.82 -12.27
C ASP A 44 2.63 -11.96 -11.52
N VAL A 45 2.50 -11.92 -10.19
CA VAL A 45 3.41 -11.19 -9.31
C VAL A 45 4.34 -12.16 -8.59
N ASP A 46 5.63 -11.83 -8.52
CA ASP A 46 6.57 -12.59 -7.72
C ASP A 46 6.12 -12.67 -6.26
N GLY A 47 6.02 -13.89 -5.73
CA GLY A 47 5.44 -14.13 -4.41
C GLY A 47 6.28 -13.56 -3.26
N ASN A 48 7.60 -13.45 -3.42
CA ASN A 48 8.47 -12.86 -2.40
C ASN A 48 8.38 -11.33 -2.42
N ALA A 49 8.35 -10.72 -3.61
CA ALA A 49 8.09 -9.31 -3.77
C ALA A 49 6.70 -8.91 -3.22
N ALA A 50 5.66 -9.69 -3.51
CA ALA A 50 4.31 -9.46 -3.01
C ALA A 50 4.25 -9.50 -1.47
N LYS A 51 4.94 -10.46 -0.84
CA LYS A 51 5.06 -10.55 0.63
C LYS A 51 5.68 -9.30 1.23
N GLN A 52 6.81 -8.85 0.67
CA GLN A 52 7.51 -7.66 1.14
C GLN A 52 6.62 -6.41 1.03
N VAL A 53 5.94 -6.23 -0.09
CA VAL A 53 5.08 -5.07 -0.31
C VAL A 53 3.86 -5.09 0.62
N VAL A 54 3.22 -6.24 0.80
CA VAL A 54 2.11 -6.40 1.75
C VAL A 54 2.56 -6.09 3.18
N PHE A 55 3.74 -6.57 3.59
CA PHE A 55 4.32 -6.23 4.90
C PHE A 55 4.49 -4.72 5.07
N GLU A 56 5.12 -4.05 4.11
CA GLU A 56 5.38 -2.60 4.17
C GLU A 56 4.07 -1.81 4.25
N ILE A 57 3.08 -2.13 3.41
CA ILE A 57 1.76 -1.45 3.42
C ILE A 57 1.07 -1.61 4.77
N VAL A 58 1.01 -2.84 5.31
CA VAL A 58 0.31 -3.09 6.58
C VAL A 58 1.07 -2.50 7.77
N ARG A 59 2.40 -2.53 7.76
CA ARG A 59 3.24 -1.86 8.77
C ARG A 59 2.98 -0.36 8.77
N ASP A 60 3.00 0.26 7.60
CA ASP A 60 2.82 1.71 7.47
C ASP A 60 1.39 2.11 7.83
N ALA A 61 0.39 1.33 7.41
CA ALA A 61 -1.00 1.53 7.85
C ALA A 61 -1.19 1.33 9.36
N ALA A 62 -0.48 0.39 9.99
CA ALA A 62 -0.54 0.20 11.44
C ALA A 62 0.15 1.34 12.21
N MET A 63 1.27 1.86 11.69
CA MET A 63 2.01 2.97 12.31
C MET A 63 1.34 4.33 12.11
N TYR A 64 0.76 4.56 10.94
CA TYR A 64 0.21 5.86 10.52
C TYR A 64 -1.31 5.89 10.40
N GLY A 65 -2.02 4.78 10.61
CA GLY A 65 -3.49 4.71 10.58
C GLY A 65 -4.18 5.64 11.61
N GLY A 66 -3.47 6.03 12.68
CA GLY A 66 -3.94 7.06 13.60
C GLY A 66 -4.02 8.47 12.96
N LEU A 67 -3.16 8.76 11.98
CA LEU A 67 -3.19 10.00 11.19
C LEU A 67 -4.28 9.95 10.10
N GLU A 68 -4.76 8.77 9.72
CA GLU A 68 -5.84 8.58 8.75
C GLU A 68 -7.18 9.16 9.25
N ARG A 69 -7.38 9.24 10.58
CA ARG A 69 -8.55 9.91 11.20
C ARG A 69 -8.45 11.44 11.16
N LEU A 70 -7.27 11.99 10.87
CA LEU A 70 -7.10 13.42 10.63
C LEU A 70 -7.47 13.67 9.16
N SER A 71 -8.68 14.15 8.91
CA SER A 71 -9.12 14.62 7.58
C SER A 71 -8.19 15.69 6.99
N SER A 72 -7.40 16.34 7.84
CA SER A 72 -6.28 17.21 7.49
C SER A 72 -5.25 17.17 8.61
N PHE A 73 -3.96 17.17 8.25
CA PHE A 73 -2.89 17.42 9.21
C PHE A 73 -2.22 18.75 8.89
N GLN A 74 -1.81 19.46 9.94
CA GLN A 74 -0.98 20.64 9.83
C GLN A 74 0.10 20.56 10.91
N ASN A 75 1.34 20.38 10.49
CA ASN A 75 2.48 20.41 11.39
C ASN A 75 3.23 21.73 11.19
N THR A 76 3.34 22.53 12.26
CA THR A 76 4.08 23.79 12.24
C THR A 76 5.27 23.67 13.19
N THR A 77 6.48 23.58 12.64
CA THR A 77 7.73 23.65 13.40
C THR A 77 8.43 24.94 13.01
N SER A 78 8.39 25.97 13.88
CA SER A 78 9.05 27.31 13.85
C SER A 78 9.32 28.02 12.49
N ARG A 79 9.88 27.36 11.48
CA ARG A 79 10.15 27.87 10.12
C ARG A 79 9.54 27.02 8.98
N ARG A 80 8.92 25.88 9.25
CA ARG A 80 8.36 24.97 8.24
C ARG A 80 6.94 24.58 8.62
N THR A 81 6.03 24.72 7.65
CA THR A 81 4.64 24.28 7.77
C THR A 81 4.39 23.24 6.69
N GLU A 82 3.92 22.06 7.11
CA GLU A 82 3.49 20.99 6.21
C GLU A 82 2.02 20.71 6.46
N ALA A 83 1.23 20.69 5.39
CA ALA A 83 -0.20 20.42 5.46
C ALA A 83 -0.66 19.53 4.30
N GLY A 84 -1.63 18.66 4.56
CA GLY A 84 -2.20 17.74 3.57
C GLY A 84 -3.54 17.14 4.02
N THR A 85 -4.29 16.60 3.06
CA THR A 85 -5.61 15.97 3.25
C THR A 85 -5.57 14.51 2.79
N PHE A 86 -6.09 13.59 3.59
CA PHE A 86 -6.20 12.17 3.26
C PHE A 86 -7.61 11.87 2.72
N ASP A 87 -7.71 11.16 1.60
CA ASP A 87 -8.99 10.82 0.94
C ASP A 87 -9.29 9.32 1.09
N ALA A 88 -10.57 8.96 1.20
CA ALA A 88 -11.05 7.83 1.99
C ALA A 88 -10.71 6.42 1.44
N ALA A 89 -10.13 5.58 2.30
CA ALA A 89 -10.04 4.10 2.32
C ALA A 89 -9.43 3.35 1.10
N VAL A 90 -9.79 3.69 -0.14
CA VAL A 90 -9.19 3.06 -1.35
C VAL A 90 -7.92 3.79 -1.76
N LYS A 91 -7.90 5.13 -1.61
CA LYS A 91 -6.66 5.90 -1.78
C LYS A 91 -5.59 5.50 -0.76
N VAL A 92 -5.99 5.04 0.41
CA VAL A 92 -5.08 4.66 1.49
C VAL A 92 -4.14 3.54 1.04
N VAL A 93 -4.65 2.48 0.41
CA VAL A 93 -3.79 1.40 -0.13
C VAL A 93 -2.97 1.89 -1.33
N SER A 94 -3.53 2.72 -2.21
CA SER A 94 -2.77 3.26 -3.35
C SER A 94 -1.70 4.28 -2.94
N ASP A 95 -1.94 5.04 -1.87
CA ASP A 95 -1.04 6.04 -1.29
C ASP A 95 0.09 5.33 -0.55
N TYR A 96 -0.20 4.19 0.09
CA TYR A 96 0.84 3.32 0.63
C TYR A 96 1.61 2.56 -0.45
N LEU A 97 1.05 2.39 -1.66
CA LEU A 97 1.74 1.75 -2.79
C LEU A 97 2.71 2.73 -3.49
N SER A 98 3.88 2.89 -2.90
CA SER A 98 4.94 3.76 -3.44
C SER A 98 5.50 3.28 -4.79
N ASP A 99 6.17 4.18 -5.52
CA ASP A 99 6.79 3.84 -6.81
C ASP A 99 7.84 2.74 -6.69
N ARG A 100 8.58 2.68 -5.57
CA ARG A 100 9.51 1.58 -5.28
C ARG A 100 8.78 0.23 -5.26
N GLN A 101 7.61 0.16 -4.65
CA GLN A 101 6.86 -1.08 -4.52
C GLN A 101 6.24 -1.49 -5.86
N LYS A 102 5.76 -0.52 -6.67
CA LYS A 102 5.33 -0.80 -8.04
C LYS A 102 6.45 -1.41 -8.88
N VAL A 103 7.67 -0.87 -8.78
CA VAL A 103 8.85 -1.44 -9.46
C VAL A 103 9.14 -2.87 -8.97
N LEU A 104 9.08 -3.12 -7.66
CA LEU A 104 9.27 -4.46 -7.07
C LEU A 104 8.23 -5.48 -7.58
N LEU A 105 6.98 -5.06 -7.77
CA LEU A 105 5.91 -5.91 -8.30
C LEU A 105 5.96 -6.02 -9.84
N GLY A 106 6.87 -5.31 -10.50
CA GLY A 106 6.94 -5.23 -11.96
C GLY A 106 5.70 -4.56 -12.56
N ILE A 107 5.11 -3.61 -11.84
CA ILE A 107 4.00 -2.77 -12.30
C ILE A 107 4.61 -1.50 -12.92
N PRO A 108 4.25 -1.14 -14.16
CA PRO A 108 4.79 0.06 -14.80
C PRO A 108 4.33 1.33 -14.06
N LEU A 109 5.27 2.26 -13.82
CA LEU A 109 5.00 3.54 -13.14
C LEU A 109 4.13 4.48 -13.98
N VAL A 110 4.25 4.38 -15.30
CA VAL A 110 3.51 5.18 -16.27
C VAL A 110 2.67 4.23 -17.11
N ALA A 111 1.39 4.54 -17.26
CA ALA A 111 0.52 3.78 -18.15
C ALA A 111 1.09 3.81 -19.58
N ALA A 112 1.10 2.65 -20.25
CA ALA A 112 1.46 2.61 -21.65
C ALA A 112 0.53 3.53 -22.45
N PRO A 113 1.02 4.26 -23.46
CA PRO A 113 0.18 5.09 -24.30
C PRO A 113 -0.91 4.21 -24.94
N ALA A 114 -2.17 4.62 -24.80
CA ALA A 114 -3.32 3.85 -25.29
C ALA A 114 -3.30 3.68 -26.82
N TYR A 115 -2.67 4.63 -27.53
CA TYR A 115 -2.52 4.63 -28.96
C TYR A 115 -1.14 5.21 -29.34
N SER A 116 -0.51 4.65 -30.36
CA SER A 116 0.61 5.27 -31.06
C SER A 116 0.17 5.56 -32.49
N PHE A 117 0.32 6.82 -32.93
CA PHE A 117 0.18 7.16 -34.33
C PHE A 117 1.55 6.98 -34.99
N PRO A 118 1.69 6.12 -36.02
CA PRO A 118 2.92 6.06 -36.78
C PRO A 118 3.14 7.41 -37.46
N LYS A 119 4.40 7.86 -37.49
CA LYS A 119 4.76 9.14 -38.11
C LYS A 119 4.36 9.09 -39.59
N CYS A 120 3.49 10.01 -40.01
CA CYS A 120 2.91 10.15 -41.35
C CYS A 120 1.64 9.34 -41.66
N ASP A 121 0.84 8.93 -40.67
CA ASP A 121 -0.59 8.60 -40.88
C ASP A 121 -1.41 9.88 -40.63
N TYR A 122 -1.69 10.65 -41.70
CA TYR A 122 -2.67 11.73 -41.74
C TYR A 122 -3.62 11.49 -42.90
#